data_AF-A0A0F9N5V9-F1
#
_entry.id   AF-A0A0F9N5V9-F1
#
_cell.length_a   1.000
_cell.length_b   1.000
_cell.length_c   1.000
_cell.angle_alpha   90.00
_cell.angle_beta   90.00
_cell.angle_gamma   90.00
#
_symmetry.space_group_name_H-M   'P 1'
#
loop_
_entity.id
_entity.type
_entity.pdbx_description
1 polymer ?
#
loop_
_entity_poly.entity_id
_entity_poly.type
_entity_poly.pdbx_seq_one_letter_code
_entity_poly.pdbx_strand_id
1 'polypeptide(L)'
;MPFRATNVIPSAEYERAKQAAVQVRRLAQNRSSTFASGATSAEVLAVADNLSSMKATLESIRGVPGIGVYANAQEDDDTYDVAAAFNAMLAAIDSVIAEIVSALPKDQSDWLLINKINEDGSLSARSFTGAALTNLRTTLDVLVASIT
;
A
#
# COMPACT_ATOMS: atom_id res chain seq x y z
N MET A 1 14.52 -10.87 38.87
CA MET A 1 13.67 -11.08 37.67
C MET A 1 14.60 -11.37 36.50
N PRO A 2 14.35 -12.40 35.67
CA PRO A 2 15.23 -12.73 34.54
C PRO A 2 15.18 -11.60 33.49
N PHE A 3 16.35 -11.25 32.96
CA PHE A 3 16.49 -10.30 31.86
C PHE A 3 15.81 -10.87 30.61
N ARG A 4 14.77 -10.19 30.11
CA ARG A 4 14.09 -10.60 28.86
C ARG A 4 14.94 -10.15 27.68
N ALA A 5 15.81 -11.04 27.21
CA ALA A 5 16.56 -10.87 25.97
C ALA A 5 15.63 -11.07 24.75
N THR A 6 14.77 -10.10 24.50
CA THR A 6 14.01 -10.00 23.24
C THR A 6 14.67 -8.90 22.41
N ASN A 7 15.14 -9.23 21.20
CA ASN A 7 15.75 -8.27 20.27
C ASN A 7 14.74 -7.31 19.62
N VAL A 8 13.45 -7.44 19.96
CA VAL A 8 12.38 -6.58 19.46
C VAL A 8 12.17 -5.44 20.45
N ILE A 9 12.55 -4.24 20.02
CA ILE A 9 12.40 -3.02 20.81
C ILE A 9 11.17 -2.27 20.27
N PRO A 10 10.07 -2.13 21.04
CA PRO A 10 8.85 -1.50 20.57
C PRO A 10 9.05 -0.08 20.01
N SER A 11 10.01 0.68 20.54
CA SER A 11 10.34 2.01 20.04
C SER A 11 10.85 2.01 18.60
N ALA A 12 11.83 1.15 18.30
CA ALA A 12 12.40 1.03 16.96
C ALA A 12 11.36 0.55 15.94
N GLU A 13 10.50 -0.40 16.33
CA GLU A 13 9.45 -0.91 15.45
C GLU A 13 8.32 0.12 15.24
N TYR A 14 7.99 0.93 16.24
CA TYR A 14 7.02 2.01 16.08
C TYR A 14 7.54 3.14 15.18
N GLU A 15 8.81 3.53 15.31
CA GLU A 15 9.45 4.47 14.39
C GLU A 15 9.46 3.94 12.95
N ARG A 16 9.79 2.65 12.78
CA ARG A 16 9.72 1.96 11.49
C ARG A 16 8.29 1.96 10.92
N ALA A 17 7.28 1.82 11.78
CA ALA A 17 5.86 1.89 11.38
C ALA A 17 5.53 3.27 10.79
N LYS A 18 5.90 4.34 11.49
CA LYS A 18 5.66 5.71 11.03
C LYS A 18 6.37 5.99 9.71
N GLN A 19 7.64 5.56 9.58
CA GLN A 19 8.38 5.70 8.33
C GLN A 19 7.72 4.94 7.18
N ALA A 20 7.28 3.70 7.41
CA ALA A 20 6.58 2.91 6.41
C ALA A 20 5.25 3.58 6.00
N ALA A 21 4.46 4.07 6.96
CA ALA A 21 3.20 4.77 6.68
C ALA A 21 3.44 6.05 5.85
N VAL A 22 4.47 6.85 6.16
CA VAL A 22 4.85 8.03 5.37
C VAL A 22 5.27 7.63 3.95
N GLN A 23 5.98 6.52 3.78
CA GLN A 23 6.36 6.02 2.45
C GLN A 23 5.13 5.57 1.64
N VAL A 24 4.19 4.86 2.27
CA VAL A 24 2.91 4.47 1.65
C VAL A 24 2.15 5.71 1.19
N ARG A 25 2.00 6.71 2.07
CA ARG A 25 1.30 7.96 1.75
C ARG A 25 1.94 8.67 0.56
N ARG A 26 3.27 8.84 0.57
CA ARG A 26 4.00 9.51 -0.51
C ARG A 26 3.86 8.75 -1.83
N LEU A 27 3.97 7.43 -1.80
CA LEU A 27 3.77 6.58 -2.98
C LEU A 27 2.36 6.77 -3.55
N ALA A 28 1.34 6.70 -2.70
CA ALA A 28 -0.05 6.83 -3.11
C ALA A 28 -0.36 8.22 -3.70
N GLN A 29 0.10 9.30 -3.06
CA GLN A 29 -0.05 10.67 -3.57
C GLN A 29 0.60 10.85 -4.95
N ASN A 30 1.86 10.41 -5.10
CA ASN A 30 2.59 10.53 -6.36
C ASN A 30 1.93 9.74 -7.48
N ARG A 31 1.44 8.53 -7.19
CA ARG A 31 0.79 7.66 -8.17
C ARG A 31 -0.60 8.15 -8.55
N SER A 32 -1.39 8.66 -7.59
CA SER A 32 -2.69 9.28 -7.89
C SER A 32 -2.53 10.43 -8.89
N SER A 33 -1.51 11.28 -8.69
CA SER A 33 -1.18 12.38 -9.61
C SER A 33 -0.71 11.88 -10.99
N THR A 34 0.19 10.90 -11.03
CA THR A 34 0.72 10.34 -12.29
C THR A 34 -0.38 9.68 -13.12
N PHE A 35 -1.30 8.97 -12.47
CA PHE A 35 -2.39 8.28 -13.16
C PHE A 35 -3.42 9.23 -13.75
N ALA A 36 -3.40 10.52 -13.43
CA ALA A 36 -4.27 11.51 -14.07
C ALA A 36 -3.99 11.67 -15.57
N SER A 37 -2.74 11.48 -16.01
CA SER A 37 -2.37 11.49 -17.44
C SER A 37 -2.54 10.14 -18.14
N GLY A 38 -2.87 9.09 -17.40
CA GLY A 38 -2.80 7.70 -17.86
C GLY A 38 -1.51 7.00 -17.43
N ALA A 39 -1.49 5.67 -17.58
CA ALA A 39 -0.37 4.82 -17.16
C ALA A 39 -0.34 3.51 -17.94
N THR A 40 0.81 2.84 -17.92
CA THR A 40 0.98 1.50 -18.46
C THR A 40 0.60 0.41 -17.44
N SER A 41 0.30 -0.79 -17.93
CA SER A 41 0.08 -1.98 -17.10
C SER A 41 1.23 -2.25 -16.13
N ALA A 42 2.47 -2.06 -16.57
CA ALA A 42 3.66 -2.22 -15.73
C ALA A 42 3.69 -1.21 -14.58
N GLU A 43 3.35 0.05 -14.83
CA GLU A 43 3.31 1.09 -13.79
C GLU A 43 2.21 0.84 -12.76
N VAL A 44 1.04 0.36 -13.20
CA VAL A 44 -0.07 0.01 -12.31
C VAL A 44 0.30 -1.20 -11.44
N LEU A 45 0.89 -2.24 -12.03
CA LEU A 45 1.34 -3.44 -11.29
C LEU A 45 2.44 -3.12 -10.28
N ALA A 46 3.39 -2.25 -10.64
CA ALA A 46 4.43 -1.82 -9.71
C ALA A 46 3.86 -1.16 -8.45
N VAL A 47 2.68 -0.53 -8.51
CA VAL A 47 2.01 0.01 -7.31
C VAL A 47 1.54 -1.13 -6.41
N ALA A 48 0.89 -2.16 -6.96
CA ALA A 48 0.43 -3.32 -6.19
C ALA A 48 1.60 -4.05 -5.50
N ASP A 49 2.71 -4.26 -6.21
CA ASP A 49 3.90 -4.92 -5.64
C ASP A 49 4.51 -4.12 -4.49
N ASN A 50 4.69 -2.80 -4.68
CA ASN A 50 5.23 -1.93 -3.64
C ASN A 50 4.32 -1.87 -2.42
N LEU A 51 3.00 -1.73 -2.61
CA LEU A 51 2.03 -1.71 -1.53
C LEU A 51 1.95 -3.05 -0.79
N SER A 52 2.06 -4.17 -1.50
CA SER A 52 2.08 -5.51 -0.89
C SER A 52 3.31 -5.71 0.00
N SER A 53 4.49 -5.25 -0.44
CA SER A 53 5.71 -5.28 0.36
C SER A 53 5.62 -4.41 1.62
N MET A 54 5.06 -3.20 1.47
CA MET A 54 4.82 -2.30 2.61
C MET A 54 3.77 -2.87 3.58
N LYS A 55 2.71 -3.49 3.05
CA LYS A 55 1.69 -4.19 3.84
C LYS A 55 2.32 -5.28 4.71
N ALA A 56 3.13 -6.16 4.14
CA ALA A 56 3.80 -7.22 4.89
C ALA A 56 4.69 -6.68 6.01
N THR A 57 5.37 -5.56 5.78
CA THR A 57 6.16 -4.87 6.82
C THR A 57 5.27 -4.36 7.94
N LEU A 58 4.15 -3.70 7.62
CA LEU A 58 3.20 -3.17 8.60
C LEU A 58 2.51 -4.28 9.40
N GLU A 59 2.17 -5.40 8.77
CA GLU A 59 1.60 -6.57 9.45
C GLU A 59 2.58 -7.18 10.45
N SER A 60 3.87 -7.27 10.10
CA SER A 60 4.91 -7.73 11.01
C SER A 60 5.04 -6.81 12.22
N ILE A 61 4.99 -5.49 12.02
CA ILE A 61 5.11 -4.49 13.09
C ILE A 61 3.90 -4.53 14.02
N ARG A 62 2.67 -4.63 13.46
CA ARG A 62 1.43 -4.77 14.25
C ARG A 62 1.48 -5.98 15.20
N GLY A 63 2.20 -7.04 14.83
CA GLY A 63 2.36 -8.23 15.65
C GLY A 63 3.31 -8.08 16.85
N VAL A 64 4.01 -6.96 17.00
CA VAL A 64 5.01 -6.75 18.06
C VAL A 64 4.33 -6.56 19.43
N PRO A 65 4.62 -7.42 20.42
CA PRO A 65 4.07 -7.26 21.76
C PRO A 65 4.47 -5.92 22.41
N GLY A 66 3.49 -5.21 22.97
CA GLY A 66 3.72 -3.94 23.67
C GLY A 66 3.80 -2.70 22.76
N ILE A 67 3.66 -2.85 21.43
CA ILE A 67 3.67 -1.71 20.52
C ILE A 67 2.52 -0.74 20.77
N GLY A 68 1.33 -1.23 21.19
CA GLY A 68 0.20 -0.37 21.55
C GLY A 68 0.43 0.45 22.82
N VAL A 69 0.97 -0.18 23.86
CA VAL A 69 1.34 0.54 25.09
C VAL A 69 2.38 1.62 24.79
N TYR A 70 3.35 1.30 23.94
CA TYR A 70 4.35 2.26 23.51
C TYR A 70 3.75 3.39 22.69
N ALA A 71 2.87 3.10 21.73
CA ALA A 71 2.21 4.10 20.89
C ALA A 71 1.41 5.10 21.73
N ASN A 72 0.57 4.62 22.65
CA ASN A 72 -0.24 5.51 23.51
C ASN A 72 0.65 6.42 24.38
N ALA A 73 1.75 5.87 24.91
CA ALA A 73 2.73 6.66 25.66
C ALA A 73 3.49 7.68 24.81
N GLN A 74 3.64 7.45 23.50
CA GLN A 74 4.30 8.39 22.58
C GLN A 74 3.37 9.47 22.05
N GLU A 75 2.10 9.15 21.80
CA GLU A 75 1.12 10.12 21.29
C GLU A 75 0.47 10.95 22.41
N ASP A 76 0.76 10.65 23.69
CA ASP A 76 0.13 11.28 24.86
C ASP A 76 -1.41 11.17 24.80
N ASP A 77 -1.91 10.05 24.26
CA ASP A 77 -3.32 9.78 24.04
C ASP A 77 -3.66 8.35 24.47
N ASP A 78 -4.21 8.22 25.67
CA ASP A 78 -4.66 6.94 26.24
C ASP A 78 -5.87 6.35 25.50
N THR A 79 -6.55 7.15 24.66
CA THR A 79 -7.68 6.72 23.82
C THR A 79 -7.26 6.34 22.40
N TYR A 80 -5.99 6.56 22.04
CA TYR A 80 -5.46 6.17 20.75
C TYR A 80 -5.47 4.65 20.61
N ASP A 81 -6.29 4.15 19.69
CA ASP A 81 -6.32 2.73 19.33
C ASP A 81 -5.38 2.51 18.14
N VAL A 82 -4.09 2.27 18.45
CA VAL A 82 -3.09 1.99 17.41
C VAL A 82 -3.45 0.76 16.59
N ALA A 83 -4.14 -0.22 17.18
CA ALA A 83 -4.51 -1.44 16.47
C ALA A 83 -5.61 -1.15 15.44
N ALA A 84 -6.60 -0.33 15.81
CA ALA A 84 -7.59 0.18 14.87
C ALA A 84 -6.93 1.02 13.76
N ALA A 85 -5.96 1.88 14.09
CA ALA A 85 -5.24 2.68 13.09
C ALA A 85 -4.47 1.79 12.09
N PHE A 86 -3.73 0.77 12.56
CA PHE A 86 -3.07 -0.20 11.68
C PHE A 86 -4.08 -0.94 10.81
N ASN A 87 -5.20 -1.39 11.36
CA ASN A 87 -6.22 -2.12 10.61
C ASN A 87 -6.86 -1.25 9.53
N ALA A 88 -7.12 0.02 9.82
CA ALA A 88 -7.64 0.98 8.84
C ALA A 88 -6.67 1.18 7.67
N MET A 89 -5.38 1.38 7.96
CA MET A 89 -4.36 1.53 6.92
C MET A 89 -4.19 0.26 6.07
N LEU A 90 -4.16 -0.92 6.70
CA LEU A 90 -4.04 -2.20 5.98
C LEU A 90 -5.26 -2.47 5.09
N ALA A 91 -6.47 -2.17 5.59
CA ALA A 91 -7.70 -2.30 4.79
C ALA A 91 -7.73 -1.33 3.61
N ALA A 92 -7.20 -0.12 3.77
CA ALA A 92 -7.08 0.84 2.68
C ALA A 92 -6.05 0.37 1.62
N ILE A 93 -4.93 -0.21 2.03
CA ILE A 93 -3.97 -0.84 1.10
C ILE A 93 -4.62 -1.98 0.33
N ASP A 94 -5.35 -2.86 1.02
CA ASP A 94 -6.06 -3.98 0.38
C ASP A 94 -7.09 -3.51 -0.63
N SER A 95 -7.80 -2.42 -0.33
CA SER A 95 -8.74 -1.80 -1.26
C SER A 95 -8.04 -1.33 -2.54
N VAL A 96 -6.86 -0.70 -2.44
CA VAL A 96 -6.08 -0.30 -3.63
C VAL A 96 -5.64 -1.52 -4.44
N ILE A 97 -5.15 -2.57 -3.78
CA ILE A 97 -4.72 -3.80 -4.48
C ILE A 97 -5.90 -4.46 -5.19
N ALA A 98 -7.06 -4.55 -4.53
CA ALA A 98 -8.28 -5.11 -5.12
C ALA A 98 -8.72 -4.31 -6.36
N GLU A 99 -8.68 -2.98 -6.30
CA GLU A 99 -8.97 -2.11 -7.45
C GLU A 99 -8.00 -2.34 -8.61
N ILE A 100 -6.70 -2.52 -8.34
CA ILE A 100 -5.72 -2.85 -9.38
C ILE A 100 -6.05 -4.18 -10.04
N VAL A 101 -6.36 -5.20 -9.25
CA VAL A 101 -6.70 -6.55 -9.76
C VAL A 101 -8.00 -6.53 -10.57
N SER A 102 -8.94 -5.66 -10.21
CA SER A 102 -10.21 -5.47 -10.91
C SER A 102 -10.07 -4.65 -12.21
N ALA A 103 -9.24 -3.61 -12.19
CA ALA A 103 -9.06 -2.71 -13.34
C ALA A 103 -8.24 -3.34 -14.48
N LEU A 104 -7.38 -4.32 -14.18
CA LEU A 104 -6.54 -4.96 -15.18
C LEU A 104 -7.31 -6.06 -15.93
N PRO A 105 -7.37 -6.01 -17.27
CA PRO A 105 -8.07 -7.01 -18.05
C PRO A 105 -7.33 -8.36 -18.02
N LYS A 106 -8.12 -9.43 -17.95
CA LYS A 106 -7.66 -10.82 -17.90
C LYS A 106 -8.17 -11.61 -19.10
N ASP A 107 -7.48 -12.69 -19.43
CA ASP A 107 -7.99 -13.70 -20.37
C ASP A 107 -8.98 -14.65 -19.68
N GLN A 108 -9.48 -15.65 -20.41
CA GLN A 108 -10.44 -16.63 -19.88
C GLN A 108 -9.84 -17.58 -18.83
N SER A 109 -8.51 -17.56 -18.66
CA SER A 109 -7.76 -18.37 -17.69
C SER A 109 -7.15 -17.50 -16.58
N ASP A 110 -7.67 -16.28 -16.39
CA ASP A 110 -7.25 -15.31 -15.37
C ASP A 110 -5.82 -14.74 -15.51
N TRP A 111 -5.16 -14.90 -16.67
CA TRP A 111 -3.87 -14.27 -16.93
C TRP A 111 -4.03 -12.81 -17.33
N LEU A 112 -3.14 -11.95 -16.81
CA LEU A 112 -3.17 -10.52 -17.09
C LEU A 112 -2.75 -10.20 -18.52
N LEU A 113 -3.58 -9.41 -19.22
CA LEU A 113 -3.34 -8.97 -20.59
C LEU A 113 -2.44 -7.73 -20.63
N ILE A 114 -1.14 -7.89 -20.35
CA ILE A 114 -0.22 -6.77 -20.12
C ILE A 114 0.44 -6.17 -21.37
N ASN A 115 0.65 -6.96 -22.42
CA ASN A 115 1.38 -6.55 -23.64
C ASN A 115 0.65 -7.05 -24.89
N LYS A 116 0.94 -6.41 -26.03
CA LYS A 116 0.62 -6.93 -27.37
C LYS A 116 1.88 -6.98 -28.24
N ILE A 117 1.90 -7.92 -29.18
CA ILE A 117 2.88 -7.95 -30.28
C ILE A 117 2.32 -7.11 -31.42
N ASN A 118 3.10 -6.16 -31.92
CA ASN A 118 2.76 -5.31 -33.05
C ASN A 118 3.08 -6.00 -34.39
N GLU A 119 2.60 -5.43 -35.50
CA GLU A 119 2.83 -5.98 -36.85
C GLU A 119 4.31 -6.06 -37.23
N ASP A 120 5.15 -5.21 -36.64
CA ASP A 120 6.61 -5.20 -36.82
C ASP A 120 7.36 -6.17 -35.90
N GLY A 121 6.63 -6.95 -35.08
CA GLY A 121 7.20 -7.88 -34.10
C GLY A 121 7.64 -7.24 -32.79
N SER A 122 7.50 -5.92 -32.62
CA SER A 122 7.81 -5.24 -31.35
C SER A 122 6.73 -5.48 -30.28
N LEU A 123 7.09 -5.31 -29.01
CA LEU A 123 6.14 -5.37 -27.90
C LEU A 123 5.66 -3.97 -27.52
N SER A 124 4.35 -3.82 -27.28
CA SER A 124 3.77 -2.61 -26.69
C SER A 124 3.00 -2.94 -25.43
N ALA A 125 3.33 -2.23 -24.35
CA ALA A 125 2.61 -2.31 -23.09
C ALA A 125 1.18 -1.79 -23.26
N ARG A 126 0.24 -2.46 -22.59
CA ARG A 126 -1.12 -1.95 -22.45
C ARG A 126 -1.07 -0.62 -21.69
N SER A 127 -1.74 0.38 -22.23
CA SER A 127 -1.93 1.67 -21.58
C SER A 127 -3.38 1.87 -21.17
N PHE A 128 -3.57 2.63 -20.12
CA PHE A 128 -4.84 3.06 -19.56
C PHE A 128 -4.90 4.58 -19.62
N THR A 129 -6.05 5.12 -20.02
CA THR A 129 -6.28 6.56 -19.97
C THR A 129 -6.50 7.00 -18.53
N GLY A 130 -6.26 8.29 -18.24
CA GLY A 130 -6.55 8.82 -16.91
C GLY A 130 -8.02 8.64 -16.48
N ALA A 131 -8.95 8.67 -17.44
CA ALA A 131 -10.36 8.39 -17.19
C ALA A 131 -10.59 6.93 -16.74
N ALA A 132 -9.91 5.96 -17.35
CA ALA A 132 -10.02 4.55 -16.97
C ALA A 132 -9.45 4.26 -15.57
N LEU A 133 -8.54 5.11 -15.07
CA LEU A 133 -7.91 4.98 -13.75
C LEU A 133 -8.59 5.84 -12.66
N THR A 134 -9.76 6.43 -12.93
CA THR A 134 -10.43 7.34 -11.99
C THR A 134 -10.73 6.67 -10.65
N ASN A 135 -11.32 5.46 -10.66
CA ASN A 135 -11.63 4.74 -9.42
C ASN A 135 -10.37 4.39 -8.63
N LEU A 136 -9.32 3.92 -9.30
CA LEU A 136 -8.04 3.62 -8.66
C LEU A 136 -7.44 4.86 -7.99
N ARG A 137 -7.52 6.02 -8.64
CA ARG A 137 -7.07 7.29 -8.04
C ARG A 137 -7.90 7.66 -6.81
N THR A 138 -9.22 7.55 -6.87
CA THR A 138 -10.08 7.78 -5.69
C THR A 138 -9.69 6.88 -4.52
N THR A 139 -9.42 5.60 -4.78
CA THR A 139 -8.99 4.67 -3.73
C THR A 139 -7.59 4.99 -3.18
N LEU A 140 -6.66 5.46 -4.03
CA LEU A 140 -5.36 5.98 -3.59
C LEU A 140 -5.53 7.22 -2.70
N ASP A 141 -6.44 8.13 -3.03
CA ASP A 141 -6.71 9.33 -2.23
C ASP A 141 -7.33 8.97 -0.87
N VAL A 142 -8.18 7.93 -0.81
CA VAL A 142 -8.69 7.37 0.45
C VAL A 142 -7.57 6.76 1.29
N LEU A 143 -6.63 6.01 0.68
CA LEU A 143 -5.43 5.51 1.38
C LEU A 143 -4.61 6.66 1.97
N VAL A 144 -4.41 7.74 1.23
CA VAL A 144 -3.72 8.94 1.72
C VAL A 144 -4.45 9.56 2.92
N ALA A 145 -5.77 9.66 2.86
CA ALA A 145 -6.58 10.20 3.95
C ALA A 145 -6.58 9.32 5.21
N SER A 146 -6.35 8.01 5.07
CA SER A 146 -6.23 7.07 6.21
C SER A 146 -4.91 7.22 6.98
N ILE A 147 -3.94 7.96 6.45
CA ILE A 147 -2.61 8.14 7.03
C ILE A 147 -2.42 9.62 7.39
N THR A 148 -2.79 9.98 8.62
CA THR A 148 -2.71 11.35 9.16
C THR A 148 -1.37 11.65 9.80
#